data_AF-A0A7C5PV60-F1
#
_entry.id   AF-A0A7C5PV60-F1
#
_cell.length_a   1.000
_cell.length_b   1.000
_cell.length_c   1.000
_cell.angle_alpha   90.00
_cell.angle_beta   90.00
_cell.angle_gamma   90.00
#
_symmetry.space_group_name_H-M   'P 1'
#
loop_
_entity.id
_entity.type
_entity.pdbx_description
1 polymer ?
#
loop_
_entity_poly.entity_id
_entity_poly.type
_entity_poly.pdbx_seq_one_letter_code
_entity_poly.pdbx_strand_id
1 'polypeptide(L)'
;MPLEDIRALAKDDMKAVDRLIQERLRSDVLLINQLSLYIINSGGKRLRPLLVLLAARACGYEGNRHIDLAAIVEFIHTATLLHDDVVDASELRRGQETANAVWGNEASVLVGDFLYSRA
;
A
#
# COMPACT_ATOMS: atom_id res chain seq x y z
N MET A 1 2.79 -25.12 -6.41
CA MET A 1 3.16 -24.45 -5.15
C MET A 1 1.91 -23.78 -4.59
N PRO A 2 1.37 -24.26 -3.47
CA PRO A 2 0.33 -23.59 -2.68
C PRO A 2 0.66 -22.12 -2.37
N LEU A 3 -0.37 -21.29 -2.17
CA LEU A 3 -0.21 -19.87 -1.84
C LEU A 3 0.55 -19.64 -0.52
N GLU A 4 0.36 -20.55 0.44
CA GLU A 4 1.04 -20.49 1.74
C GLU A 4 2.55 -20.62 1.60
N ASP A 5 3.01 -21.51 0.72
CA ASP A 5 4.43 -21.71 0.44
C ASP A 5 5.04 -20.48 -0.26
N ILE A 6 4.33 -19.88 -1.20
CA ILE A 6 4.75 -18.64 -1.87
C ILE A 6 4.93 -17.52 -0.85
N ARG A 7 3.98 -17.37 0.07
CA ARG A 7 4.05 -16.36 1.13
C ARG A 7 5.16 -16.66 2.15
N ALA A 8 5.39 -17.94 2.46
CA ALA A 8 6.46 -18.35 3.33
C ALA A 8 7.84 -17.99 2.74
N LEU A 9 8.02 -18.17 1.43
CA LEU A 9 9.27 -17.84 0.73
C LEU A 9 9.64 -16.35 0.82
N ALA A 10 8.66 -15.46 0.76
CA ALA A 10 8.87 -14.01 0.81
C ALA A 10 8.60 -13.39 2.20
N LYS A 11 8.45 -14.20 3.25
CA LYS A 11 7.93 -13.76 4.56
C LYS A 11 8.73 -12.61 5.18
N ASP A 12 10.04 -12.72 5.19
CA ASP A 12 10.90 -11.72 5.86
C ASP A 12 11.03 -10.44 5.03
N ASP A 13 11.15 -10.57 3.70
CA ASP A 13 11.11 -9.43 2.79
C ASP A 13 9.75 -8.69 2.88
N MET A 14 8.63 -9.41 2.96
CA MET A 14 7.30 -8.83 3.15
C MET A 14 7.16 -8.08 4.47
N LYS A 15 7.70 -8.61 5.58
CA LYS A 15 7.74 -7.88 6.86
C LYS A 15 8.56 -6.59 6.77
N ALA A 16 9.66 -6.62 6.01
CA ALA A 16 10.47 -5.42 5.79
C ALA A 16 9.71 -4.38 4.96
N VAL A 17 8.95 -4.81 3.94
CA VAL A 17 8.05 -3.92 3.18
C VAL A 17 6.98 -3.30 4.06
N ASP A 18 6.29 -4.08 4.89
CA ASP A 18 5.24 -3.54 5.77
C ASP A 18 5.80 -2.52 6.78
N ARG A 19 7.00 -2.77 7.32
CA ARG A 19 7.68 -1.80 8.19
C ARG A 19 8.04 -0.52 7.43
N LEU A 20 8.62 -0.65 6.24
CA LEU A 20 9.01 0.49 5.42
C LEU A 20 7.78 1.34 5.05
N ILE A 21 6.67 0.70 4.68
CA ILE A 21 5.40 1.39 4.42
C ILE A 21 4.98 2.19 5.66
N GLN A 22 4.94 1.59 6.85
CA GLN A 22 4.55 2.30 8.07
C GLN A 22 5.48 3.48 8.41
N GLU A 23 6.78 3.32 8.22
CA GLU A 23 7.77 4.39 8.46
C GLU A 23 7.56 5.56 7.49
N ARG A 24 7.32 5.26 6.21
CA ARG A 24 7.19 6.26 5.14
C ARG A 24 5.87 7.02 5.15
N LEU A 25 4.87 6.55 5.88
CA LEU A 25 3.56 7.23 6.01
C LEU A 25 3.52 8.30 7.09
N ARG A 26 4.55 8.38 7.93
CA ARG A 26 4.62 9.39 8.97
C ARG A 26 4.61 10.79 8.35
N SER A 27 3.72 11.61 8.87
CA SER A 27 3.55 13.02 8.52
C SER A 27 3.28 13.83 9.79
N ASP A 28 3.68 15.10 9.81
CA ASP A 28 3.29 16.03 10.88
C ASP A 28 1.80 16.40 10.79
N VAL A 29 1.16 16.11 9.65
CA VAL A 29 -0.28 16.32 9.44
C VAL A 29 -1.06 15.11 9.92
N LEU A 30 -1.83 15.28 11.00
CA LEU A 30 -2.60 14.21 11.64
C LEU A 30 -3.55 13.49 10.67
N LEU A 31 -4.24 14.23 9.80
CA LEU A 31 -5.19 13.67 8.83
C LEU A 31 -4.51 12.69 7.86
N ILE A 32 -3.30 13.00 7.40
CA ILE A 32 -2.52 12.10 6.53
C ILE A 32 -2.26 10.78 7.25
N ASN A 33 -1.84 10.82 8.52
CA ASN A 33 -1.57 9.62 9.31
C ASN A 33 -2.85 8.77 9.49
N GLN A 34 -3.97 9.41 9.84
CA GLN A 34 -5.24 8.72 10.07
C GLN A 34 -5.75 8.00 8.82
N LEU A 35 -5.82 8.71 7.69
CA LEU A 35 -6.31 8.15 6.43
C LEU A 35 -5.36 7.08 5.90
N SER A 36 -4.04 7.32 5.94
CA SER A 36 -3.04 6.33 5.49
C SER A 36 -3.10 5.04 6.31
N LEU A 37 -3.24 5.14 7.63
CA LEU A 37 -3.41 3.97 8.50
C LEU A 37 -4.71 3.24 8.19
N TYR A 38 -5.80 3.97 7.94
CA TYR A 38 -7.10 3.38 7.60
C TYR A 38 -7.03 2.54 6.33
N ILE A 39 -6.51 3.11 5.23
CA ILE A 39 -6.50 2.43 3.93
C ILE A 39 -5.57 1.21 3.90
N ILE A 40 -4.50 1.23 4.70
CA ILE A 40 -3.59 0.08 4.81
C ILE A 40 -4.16 -1.03 5.67
N ASN A 41 -4.86 -0.67 6.75
CA ASN A 41 -5.46 -1.65 7.66
C ASN A 41 -6.77 -2.25 7.13
N SER A 42 -7.38 -1.68 6.08
CA SER A 42 -8.61 -2.21 5.44
C SER A 42 -8.36 -3.43 4.53
N GLY A 43 -7.35 -4.25 4.86
CA GLY A 43 -7.23 -5.63 4.38
C GLY A 43 -6.58 -5.80 3.00
N GLY A 44 -5.49 -5.09 2.72
CA GLY A 44 -4.70 -5.24 1.49
C GLY A 44 -4.16 -6.66 1.29
N LYS A 45 -4.23 -7.18 0.06
CA LYS A 45 -3.67 -8.51 -0.28
C LYS A 45 -2.14 -8.50 -0.42
N ARG A 46 -1.52 -7.32 -0.51
CA ARG A 46 -0.09 -7.10 -0.79
C ARG A 46 0.45 -7.91 -1.98
N LEU A 47 -0.39 -8.14 -2.99
CA LEU A 47 -0.03 -8.99 -4.13
C LEU A 47 1.04 -8.34 -5.02
N ARG A 48 0.97 -7.01 -5.18
CA ARG A 48 1.93 -6.27 -6.01
C ARG A 48 3.34 -6.24 -5.38
N PRO A 49 3.51 -5.91 -4.08
CA PRO A 49 4.77 -6.10 -3.36
C PRO A 49 5.33 -7.51 -3.49
N LEU A 50 4.49 -8.52 -3.22
CA LEU A 50 4.91 -9.91 -3.28
C LEU A 50 5.49 -10.26 -4.66
N LEU A 51 4.85 -9.81 -5.74
CA LEU A 51 5.32 -10.03 -7.10
C LEU A 51 6.68 -9.37 -7.34
N VAL A 52 6.87 -8.12 -6.89
CA VAL A 52 8.16 -7.41 -7.02
C VAL A 52 9.27 -8.16 -6.29
N LEU A 53 9.02 -8.58 -5.05
CA LEU A 53 10.01 -9.27 -4.23
C LEU A 53 10.42 -10.61 -4.87
N LEU A 54 9.43 -11.41 -5.28
CA LEU A 54 9.68 -12.70 -5.91
C LEU A 54 10.40 -12.56 -7.25
N ALA A 55 10.04 -11.56 -8.07
CA ALA A 55 10.71 -11.27 -9.33
C ALA A 55 12.19 -10.91 -9.13
N ALA A 56 12.50 -10.07 -8.15
CA ALA A 56 13.88 -9.72 -7.83
C ALA A 56 14.70 -10.95 -7.44
N ARG A 57 14.17 -11.80 -6.54
CA ARG A 57 14.85 -13.03 -6.11
C ARG A 57 14.99 -14.04 -7.27
N ALA A 58 13.98 -14.16 -8.13
CA ALA A 58 14.03 -15.02 -9.31
C ALA A 58 15.10 -14.59 -10.32
N CYS A 59 15.43 -13.29 -10.38
CA CYS A 59 16.52 -12.75 -11.19
C CYS A 59 17.90 -12.84 -10.50
N GLY A 60 18.01 -13.51 -9.35
CA GLY A 60 19.27 -13.63 -8.60
C GLY A 60 19.68 -12.37 -7.84
N TYR A 61 18.75 -11.45 -7.56
CA TYR A 61 19.07 -10.25 -6.79
C TYR A 61 19.23 -10.57 -5.30
N GLU A 62 20.40 -10.23 -4.74
CA GLU A 62 20.76 -10.51 -3.35
C GLU A 62 20.70 -9.26 -2.44
N GLY A 63 20.56 -8.07 -3.02
CA GLY A 63 20.48 -6.82 -2.25
C GLY A 63 19.11 -6.59 -1.61
N ASN A 64 18.87 -5.35 -1.15
CA ASN A 64 17.65 -4.96 -0.41
C ASN A 64 16.78 -3.92 -1.14
N ARG A 65 17.20 -3.40 -2.31
CA ARG A 65 16.45 -2.34 -3.02
C ARG A 65 15.09 -2.80 -3.56
N HIS A 66 14.86 -4.11 -3.66
CA HIS A 66 13.56 -4.66 -4.03
C HIS A 66 12.50 -4.42 -2.95
N ILE A 67 12.91 -4.23 -1.69
CA ILE A 67 12.02 -3.83 -0.60
C ILE A 67 11.51 -2.40 -0.82
N ASP A 68 12.41 -1.47 -1.16
CA ASP A 68 12.03 -0.09 -1.51
C ASP A 68 11.06 -0.11 -2.69
N LEU A 69 11.41 -0.80 -3.77
CA LEU A 69 10.57 -0.88 -4.97
C LEU A 69 9.20 -1.50 -4.68
N ALA A 70 9.14 -2.55 -3.86
CA ALA A 70 7.88 -3.17 -3.46
C ALA A 70 6.99 -2.19 -2.66
N ALA A 71 7.57 -1.39 -1.76
CA ALA A 71 6.83 -0.36 -1.02
C ALA A 71 6.33 0.76 -1.95
N ILE A 72 7.16 1.22 -2.89
CA ILE A 72 6.80 2.22 -3.91
C ILE A 72 5.58 1.76 -4.71
N VAL A 73 5.61 0.52 -5.21
CA VAL A 73 4.49 -0.03 -5.98
C VAL A 73 3.21 -0.10 -5.14
N GLU A 74 3.30 -0.42 -3.86
CA GLU A 74 2.13 -0.44 -2.97
C GLU A 74 1.61 0.97 -2.66
N PHE A 75 2.48 1.97 -2.55
CA PHE A 75 2.04 3.36 -2.41
C PHE A 75 1.31 3.86 -3.64
N ILE A 76 1.84 3.60 -4.84
CA ILE A 76 1.16 3.94 -6.09
C ILE A 76 -0.20 3.23 -6.14
N HIS A 77 -0.25 1.93 -5.83
CA HIS A 77 -1.51 1.20 -5.79
C HIS A 77 -2.50 1.81 -4.79
N THR A 78 -2.03 2.19 -3.60
CA THR A 78 -2.90 2.75 -2.56
C THR A 78 -3.42 4.13 -2.97
N ALA A 79 -2.57 4.96 -3.58
CA ALA A 79 -2.96 6.25 -4.12
C ALA A 79 -4.07 6.11 -5.18
N THR A 80 -3.91 5.18 -6.13
CA THR A 80 -4.94 4.96 -7.15
C THR A 80 -6.25 4.47 -6.54
N LEU A 81 -6.22 3.63 -5.49
CA LEU A 81 -7.46 3.21 -4.81
C LEU A 81 -8.21 4.40 -4.19
N LEU A 82 -7.50 5.34 -3.56
CA LEU A 82 -8.11 6.53 -2.97
C LEU A 82 -8.75 7.42 -4.03
N HIS A 83 -8.07 7.59 -5.16
CA HIS A 83 -8.59 8.37 -6.29
C HIS A 83 -9.75 7.66 -6.98
N ASP A 84 -9.66 6.35 -7.21
CA ASP A 84 -10.71 5.52 -7.81
C ASP A 84 -12.00 5.59 -6.98
N ASP A 85 -11.91 5.46 -5.64
CA ASP A 85 -13.09 5.54 -4.78
C ASP A 85 -13.82 6.89 -4.89
N VAL A 86 -13.08 7.99 -5.11
CA VAL A 86 -13.64 9.32 -5.35
C VAL A 86 -14.26 9.42 -6.75
N VAL A 87 -13.55 8.97 -7.78
CA VAL A 87 -14.01 9.02 -9.18
C VAL A 87 -15.28 8.18 -9.36
N ASP A 88 -15.32 7.00 -8.76
CA ASP A 88 -16.43 6.06 -8.86
C ASP A 88 -17.58 6.38 -7.89
N ALA A 89 -17.43 7.40 -7.03
CA ALA A 89 -18.35 7.72 -5.95
C ALA A 89 -18.69 6.49 -5.08
N SER A 90 -17.67 5.66 -4.80
CA SER A 90 -17.84 4.43 -4.03
C SER A 90 -18.03 4.74 -2.55
N GLU A 91 -19.03 4.10 -1.93
CA GLU A 91 -19.27 4.20 -0.48
C GLU A 91 -18.59 3.07 0.32
N LEU A 92 -18.36 1.91 -0.31
CA LEU A 92 -17.80 0.73 0.35
C LEU A 92 -16.66 0.10 -0.45
N ARG A 93 -15.61 -0.32 0.26
CA ARG A 93 -14.52 -1.16 -0.25
C ARG A 93 -14.25 -2.30 0.72
N ARG A 94 -14.33 -3.54 0.22
CA ARG A 94 -14.16 -4.78 1.03
C ARG A 94 -15.09 -4.83 2.26
N GLY A 95 -16.31 -4.29 2.12
CA GLY A 95 -17.30 -4.27 3.20
C GLY A 95 -16.99 -3.26 4.32
N GLN A 96 -16.08 -2.31 4.09
CA GLN A 96 -15.81 -1.16 4.97
C GLN A 96 -16.09 0.13 4.20
N GLU A 97 -16.39 1.22 4.91
CA GLU A 97 -16.55 2.53 4.29
C GLU A 97 -15.27 2.94 3.53
N THR A 98 -15.44 3.58 2.38
CA THR A 98 -14.30 4.13 1.64
C THR A 98 -13.72 5.35 2.36
N ALA A 99 -12.47 5.69 2.07
CA ALA A 99 -11.83 6.86 2.68
C ALA A 99 -12.59 8.15 2.35
N ASN A 100 -13.18 8.25 1.16
CA ASN A 100 -13.96 9.43 0.78
C ASN A 100 -15.32 9.49 1.46
N ALA A 101 -15.94 8.35 1.78
CA ALA A 101 -17.15 8.32 2.60
C ALA A 101 -16.89 8.83 4.04
N VAL A 102 -15.73 8.50 4.61
CA VAL A 102 -15.38 8.86 6.00
C VAL A 102 -14.80 10.28 6.13
N TRP A 103 -13.91 10.69 5.23
CA TRP A 103 -13.15 11.95 5.33
C TRP A 103 -13.46 12.96 4.22
N GLY A 104 -14.33 12.61 3.26
CA GLY A 104 -14.63 13.45 2.11
C GLY A 104 -13.69 13.25 0.93
N ASN A 105 -14.13 13.75 -0.22
CA ASN A 105 -13.42 13.61 -1.49
C ASN A 105 -12.08 14.34 -1.48
N GLU A 106 -12.04 15.59 -1.00
CA GLU A 106 -10.81 16.41 -1.01
C GLU A 106 -9.70 15.77 -0.19
N ALA A 107 -10.03 15.25 1.01
CA ALA A 107 -9.07 14.57 1.85
C ALA A 107 -8.51 13.31 1.19
N SER A 108 -9.38 12.52 0.54
CA SER A 108 -8.97 11.28 -0.14
C SER A 108 -8.06 11.56 -1.33
N VAL A 109 -8.39 12.58 -2.14
CA VAL A 109 -7.55 13.01 -3.27
C VAL A 109 -6.18 13.48 -2.79
N LEU A 110 -6.14 14.41 -1.83
CA LEU A 110 -4.88 15.00 -1.36
C LEU A 110 -3.98 13.99 -0.62
N VAL A 111 -4.56 13.04 0.13
CA VAL A 111 -3.77 11.96 0.72
C VAL A 111 -3.29 10.99 -0.35
N GLY A 112 -4.10 10.72 -1.40
CA GLY A 112 -3.62 9.99 -2.58
C GLY A 112 -2.41 10.66 -3.23
N ASP A 113 -2.43 11.98 -3.40
CA ASP A 113 -1.31 12.76 -3.94
C ASP A 113 -0.07 12.70 -3.03
N PHE A 114 -0.27 12.75 -1.71
CA PHE A 114 0.79 12.55 -0.74
C PHE A 114 1.44 11.16 -0.88
N LEU A 115 0.64 10.09 -0.99
CA LEU A 115 1.17 8.73 -1.18
C LEU A 115 1.93 8.60 -2.49
N TYR A 116 1.38 9.16 -3.58
CA TYR A 116 2.02 9.11 -4.89
C TYR A 116 3.33 9.89 -4.94
N SER A 117 3.40 11.08 -4.34
CA SER A 117 4.63 11.89 -4.29
C SER A 117 5.71 11.35 -3.33
N ARG A 118 5.32 10.47 -2.39
CA ARG A 118 6.23 9.79 -1.47
C ARG A 118 6.83 8.50 -2.05
N ALA A 119 6.18 7.93 -3.06
CA ALA A 119 6.63 6.75 -3.80
C ALA A 119 7.84 7.09 -4.68
#